data_AF-A0A3C0QAG8-F1
#
_entry.id   AF-A0A3C0QAG8-F1
#
_cell.length_a   1.000
_cell.length_b   1.000
_cell.length_c   1.000
_cell.angle_alpha   90.00
_cell.angle_beta   90.00
_cell.angle_gamma   90.00
#
_symmetry.space_group_name_H-M   'P 1'
#
loop_
_entity.id
_entity.type
_entity.pdbx_description
1 polymer ?
#
loop_
_entity_poly.entity_id
_entity_poly.type
_entity_poly.pdbx_seq_one_letter_code
_entity_poly.pdbx_strand_id
1 'polypeptide(L)'
;ANSNKSQVLEMWSFWLMTVSMVFITLFLTGAGILQIFLQRVSDDPQPFMAVQEQISIFYWMREIAGVVFLIGLVLYLLSFFVGNREPEAVVEVRG
;
A
#
# COMPACT_ATOMS: atom_id res chain seq x y z
N ALA A 1 -1.14 28.39 -6.73
CA ALA A 1 -1.08 26.98 -7.21
C ALA A 1 -0.40 26.13 -6.13
N ASN A 2 -0.67 24.82 -6.02
CA ASN A 2 -0.04 23.97 -5.00
C ASN A 2 1.50 23.93 -5.19
N SER A 3 2.28 24.07 -4.11
CA SER A 3 3.76 24.10 -4.19
C SER A 3 4.29 22.80 -4.80
N ASN A 4 5.37 22.88 -5.58
CA ASN A 4 6.05 21.74 -6.20
C ASN A 4 6.35 20.63 -5.18
N LYS A 5 6.67 20.98 -3.92
CA LYS A 5 6.93 20.01 -2.85
C LYS A 5 5.69 19.20 -2.46
N SER A 6 4.51 19.83 -2.42
CA SER A 6 3.25 19.12 -2.13
C SER A 6 2.89 18.15 -3.24
N GLN A 7 3.09 18.53 -4.51
CA GLN A 7 2.81 17.66 -5.65
C GLN A 7 3.71 16.41 -5.66
N VAL A 8 4.99 16.57 -5.32
CA VAL A 8 5.92 15.43 -5.19
C VAL A 8 5.48 14.48 -4.07
N LEU A 9 5.05 15.00 -2.92
CA LEU A 9 4.51 14.18 -1.84
C LEU A 9 3.24 13.43 -2.24
N GLU A 10 2.34 14.07 -2.99
CA GLU A 10 1.14 13.43 -3.54
C GLU A 10 1.52 12.28 -4.48
N MET A 11 2.47 12.48 -5.39
CA MET A 11 2.98 11.40 -6.25
C MET A 11 3.59 10.24 -5.45
N TRP A 12 4.41 10.53 -4.44
CA TRP A 12 4.98 9.48 -3.58
C TRP A 12 3.89 8.71 -2.83
N SER A 13 2.90 9.42 -2.29
CA SER A 13 1.77 8.81 -1.59
C SER A 13 0.98 7.88 -2.52
N PHE A 14 0.71 8.33 -3.75
CA PHE A 14 0.03 7.55 -4.77
C PHE A 14 0.78 6.26 -5.12
N TRP A 15 2.08 6.35 -5.37
CA TRP A 15 2.89 5.18 -5.71
C TRP A 15 2.97 4.18 -4.56
N LEU A 16 3.18 4.65 -3.33
CA LEU A 16 3.23 3.78 -2.16
C LEU A 16 1.90 3.06 -1.93
N MET A 17 0.77 3.77 -2.00
CA MET A 17 -0.55 3.15 -1.83
C MET A 17 -0.86 2.14 -2.95
N THR A 18 -0.62 2.51 -4.21
CA THR A 18 -0.94 1.66 -5.37
C THR A 18 -0.10 0.39 -5.38
N VAL A 19 1.22 0.52 -5.20
CA VAL A 19 2.14 -0.63 -5.16
C VAL A 19 1.78 -1.54 -3.97
N SER A 20 1.54 -0.96 -2.79
CA SER A 20 1.14 -1.74 -1.61
C SER A 20 -0.15 -2.53 -1.85
N MET A 21 -1.15 -1.91 -2.49
CA MET A 21 -2.41 -2.59 -2.79
C MET A 21 -2.22 -3.78 -3.75
N VAL A 22 -1.36 -3.62 -4.77
CA VAL A 22 -1.01 -4.73 -5.68
C VAL A 22 -0.30 -5.86 -4.92
N PHE A 23 0.59 -5.56 -3.98
CA PHE A 23 1.22 -6.60 -3.16
C PHE A 23 0.24 -7.30 -2.22
N ILE A 24 -0.67 -6.56 -1.58
CA ILE A 24 -1.73 -7.14 -0.74
C ILE A 24 -2.57 -8.14 -1.54
N THR A 25 -3.00 -7.77 -2.74
CA THR A 25 -3.81 -8.66 -3.59
C THR A 25 -3.01 -9.87 -4.06
N LEU A 26 -1.74 -9.72 -4.43
CA LEU A 26 -0.89 -10.85 -4.81
C LEU A 26 -0.66 -11.82 -3.64
N PHE A 27 -0.38 -11.34 -2.44
CA PHE A 27 -0.18 -12.19 -1.26
C PHE A 27 -1.45 -12.94 -0.87
N LEU A 28 -2.60 -12.27 -0.88
CA LEU A 28 -3.88 -12.93 -0.60
C LEU A 28 -4.30 -13.91 -1.69
N THR A 29 -3.96 -13.62 -2.96
CA THR A 29 -4.18 -14.56 -4.06
C THR A 29 -3.32 -15.81 -3.88
N GLY A 30 -2.04 -15.65 -3.56
CA GLY A 30 -1.13 -16.77 -3.25
C GLY A 30 -1.64 -17.61 -2.07
N ALA A 31 -2.08 -16.96 -0.99
CA ALA A 31 -2.69 -17.63 0.16
C ALA A 31 -3.95 -18.41 -0.24
N GLY A 32 -4.82 -17.81 -1.05
CA GLY A 32 -6.04 -18.44 -1.55
C GLY A 32 -5.76 -19.67 -2.43
N ILE A 33 -4.76 -19.59 -3.31
CA ILE A 33 -4.33 -20.74 -4.12
C ILE A 33 -3.86 -21.89 -3.22
N LEU A 34 -2.99 -21.60 -2.25
CA LEU A 34 -2.49 -22.62 -1.32
C LEU A 34 -3.63 -23.21 -0.47
N GLN A 35 -4.56 -22.37 -0.02
CA GLN A 35 -5.70 -22.79 0.76
C GLN A 35 -6.62 -23.73 -0.03
N ILE A 36 -6.95 -23.38 -1.28
CA ILE A 36 -7.77 -24.24 -2.15
C ILE A 36 -7.04 -25.56 -2.40
N PHE A 37 -5.74 -25.53 -2.69
CA PHE A 37 -4.98 -26.74 -2.93
C PHE A 37 -5.00 -27.68 -1.72
N LEU A 38 -4.68 -27.19 -0.53
CA LEU A 38 -4.55 -28.01 0.69
C LEU A 38 -5.89 -28.39 1.34
N GLN A 39 -6.97 -27.64 1.11
CA GLN A 39 -8.30 -27.92 1.71
C GLN A 39 -9.27 -28.60 0.74
N ARG A 40 -9.06 -28.49 -0.58
CA ARG A 40 -10.08 -28.91 -1.58
C ARG A 40 -9.57 -29.81 -2.68
N VAL A 41 -8.29 -29.73 -3.05
CA VAL A 41 -7.75 -30.44 -4.23
C VAL A 41 -6.81 -31.58 -3.84
N SER A 42 -6.13 -31.49 -2.70
CA SER A 42 -5.19 -32.52 -2.25
C SER A 42 -5.85 -33.88 -1.99
N ASP A 43 -5.08 -34.95 -2.19
CA ASP A 43 -5.52 -36.33 -1.92
C ASP A 43 -5.84 -36.58 -0.44
N ASP A 44 -5.23 -35.79 0.45
CA ASP A 44 -5.53 -35.72 1.89
C ASP A 44 -5.88 -34.27 2.27
N PRO A 45 -7.18 -33.90 2.25
CA PRO A 45 -7.64 -32.56 2.59
C PRO A 45 -7.40 -32.24 4.07
N GLN A 46 -6.63 -31.19 4.34
CA GLN A 46 -6.30 -30.81 5.71
C GLN A 46 -7.42 -29.97 6.37
N PRO A 47 -7.59 -30.08 7.70
CA PRO A 47 -8.52 -29.23 8.45
C PRO A 47 -8.22 -27.74 8.29
N PHE A 48 -9.27 -26.91 8.40
CA PHE A 48 -9.16 -25.47 8.16
C PHE A 48 -8.02 -24.82 8.97
N MET A 49 -7.95 -25.08 10.27
CA MET A 49 -6.96 -24.46 11.16
C MET A 49 -5.52 -24.87 10.84
N ALA A 50 -5.29 -26.12 10.39
CA ALA A 50 -3.96 -26.59 10.02
C ALA A 50 -3.42 -25.88 8.76
N VAL A 51 -4.31 -25.59 7.81
CA VAL A 51 -3.94 -24.83 6.61
C VAL A 51 -3.74 -23.35 6.90
N GLN A 52 -4.58 -22.77 7.79
CA GLN A 52 -4.43 -21.38 8.24
C GLN A 52 -3.04 -21.12 8.86
N GLU A 53 -2.52 -22.08 9.62
CA GLU A 53 -1.16 -22.01 10.17
C GLU A 53 -0.09 -22.00 9.09
N GLN A 54 -0.23 -22.82 8.04
CA GLN A 54 0.71 -22.87 6.92
C GLN A 54 0.73 -21.60 6.06
N ILE A 55 -0.43 -20.98 5.83
CA ILE A 55 -0.53 -19.74 5.05
C ILE A 55 -0.29 -18.48 5.89
N SER A 56 0.02 -18.61 7.19
CA SER A 56 0.25 -17.49 8.11
C SER A 56 1.30 -16.50 7.61
N ILE A 57 2.33 -16.99 6.90
CA ILE A 57 3.36 -16.15 6.28
C ILE A 57 2.78 -15.12 5.30
N PHE A 58 1.74 -15.49 4.53
CA PHE A 58 1.07 -14.56 3.62
C PHE A 58 0.33 -13.47 4.38
N TYR A 59 -0.22 -13.76 5.57
CA TYR A 59 -0.85 -12.75 6.41
C TYR A 59 0.18 -11.78 7.01
N TRP A 60 1.38 -12.25 7.37
CA TRP A 60 2.47 -11.37 7.78
C TRP A 60 2.97 -10.48 6.64
N MET A 61 3.16 -11.03 5.45
CA MET A 61 3.55 -10.24 4.27
C MET A 61 2.49 -9.19 3.90
N ARG A 62 1.21 -9.57 3.96
CA ARG A 62 0.08 -8.65 3.80
C ARG A 62 0.10 -7.56 4.85
N GLU A 63 0.36 -7.89 6.12
CA GLU A 63 0.41 -6.90 7.20
C GLU A 63 1.50 -5.86 6.96
N ILE A 64 2.69 -6.30 6.54
CA ILE A 64 3.79 -5.40 6.17
C ILE A 64 3.37 -4.50 5.01
N ALA A 65 2.74 -5.05 3.97
CA ALA A 65 2.23 -4.25 2.86
C ALA A 65 1.14 -3.25 3.32
N GLY A 66 0.31 -3.62 4.29
CA GLY A 66 -0.67 -2.73 4.93
C GLY A 66 0.00 -1.57 5.68
N VAL A 67 1.13 -1.80 6.35
CA VAL A 67 1.93 -0.73 6.97
C VAL A 67 2.49 0.21 5.91
N VAL A 68 2.99 -0.29 4.78
CA VAL A 68 3.46 0.57 3.67
C VAL A 68 2.31 1.39 3.06
N PHE A 69 1.12 0.79 2.92
CA PHE A 69 -0.07 1.51 2.49
C PHE A 69 -0.41 2.65 3.47
N LEU A 70 -0.37 2.38 4.79
CA LEU A 70 -0.62 3.38 5.82
C LEU A 70 0.39 4.53 5.76
N ILE A 71 1.68 4.23 5.53
CA ILE A 71 2.71 5.26 5.31
C ILE A 71 2.34 6.13 4.10
N GLY A 72 1.91 5.51 3.00
CA GLY A 72 1.39 6.24 1.83
C GLY A 72 0.23 7.17 2.18
N LEU A 73 -0.75 6.69 2.95
CA LEU A 73 -1.88 7.51 3.41
C LEU A 73 -1.44 8.68 4.29
N VAL A 74 -0.50 8.47 5.21
CA VAL A 74 0.04 9.55 6.06
C VAL A 74 0.73 10.60 5.21
N LEU A 75 1.55 10.20 4.22
CA LEU A 75 2.19 11.15 3.30
C LEU A 75 1.18 11.94 2.46
N TYR A 76 0.09 11.29 2.03
CA TYR A 76 -1.01 11.96 1.34
C TYR A 76 -1.66 13.03 2.24
N LEU A 77 -1.93 12.71 3.50
CA LEU A 77 -2.50 13.68 4.44
C LEU A 77 -1.52 14.84 4.73
N LEU A 78 -0.22 14.55 4.83
CA LEU A 78 0.81 15.56 5.06
C LEU A 78 1.01 16.51 3.88
N SER A 79 0.72 16.11 2.63
CA SER A 79 0.88 16.99 1.47
C SER A 79 0.04 18.26 1.60
N PHE A 80 -1.20 18.14 2.09
CA PHE A 80 -2.10 19.27 2.33
C PHE A 80 -1.55 20.33 3.29
N PHE A 81 -0.68 19.93 4.23
CA PHE A 81 -0.09 20.86 5.21
C PHE A 81 1.23 21.48 4.74
N VAL A 82 1.90 20.91 3.74
CA VAL A 82 3.20 21.38 3.24
C VAL A 82 3.05 22.54 2.24
N GLY A 83 1.96 22.59 1.47
CA GLY A 83 1.70 23.65 0.48
C GLY A 83 1.42 25.05 1.03
N ASN A 84 1.10 25.18 2.32
CA ASN A 84 0.74 26.47 2.96
C ASN A 84 1.95 27.30 3.44
N ARG A 85 3.19 26.82 3.26
CA ARG A 85 4.39 27.40 3.91
C ARG A 85 5.39 28.11 2.99
N GLU A 86 5.10 28.26 1.70
CA GLU A 86 6.00 29.00 0.79
C GLU A 86 5.27 30.22 0.23
N PRO A 87 5.72 31.46 0.51
CA PRO A 87 5.22 32.63 -0.18
C PRO A 87 5.52 32.43 -1.67
N GLU A 88 4.50 32.60 -2.51
CA GLU A 88 4.67 32.71 -3.96
C GLU A 88 5.88 33.61 -4.22
N ALA A 89 6.94 33.03 -4.79
CA ALA A 89 8.04 33.81 -5.31
C ALA A 89 7.41 34.77 -6.32
N VAL A 90 7.38 36.04 -5.93
CA VAL A 90 6.91 37.16 -6.71
C VAL A 90 7.65 37.08 -8.05
N VAL A 91 6.96 36.62 -9.09
CA VAL A 91 7.40 36.85 -10.46
C VAL A 91 7.17 38.33 -10.68
N GLU A 92 8.26 39.07 -10.50
CA GLU A 92 8.32 40.51 -10.62
C GLU A 92 7.77 40.97 -11.97
N VAL A 93 6.89 41.95 -11.87
CA VAL A 93 6.23 42.68 -12.94
C VAL A 93 7.25 43.57 -13.67
N ARG A 94 7.55 43.31 -14.95
CA ARG A 94 7.59 44.28 -16.08
C ARG A 94 8.47 43.84 -17.24
N GLY A 95 7.95 44.04 -18.45
CA GLY A 95 8.61 43.95 -19.74
C GLY A 95 7.58 43.86 -20.84
#